data_AF-A0A0D6AKR5-F1
#
_entry.id   AF-A0A0D6AKR5-F1
#
_cell.length_a   1.000
_cell.length_b   1.000
_cell.length_c   1.000
_cell.angle_alpha   90.00
_cell.angle_beta   90.00
_cell.angle_gamma   90.00
#
_symmetry.space_group_name_H-M   'P 1'
#
loop_
_entity.id
_entity.type
_entity.pdbx_description
1 polymer ?
#
loop_
_entity_poly.entity_id
_entity_poly.type
_entity_poly.pdbx_seq_one_letter_code
_entity_poly.pdbx_strand_id
1 'polypeptide(L)' 'MEIFANKGQLFEIIGILQNLSDESKDMIVNLKITATTNTEFDLNRIRNAVEEPLDEIDIKTSININ' A
#
# COMPACT_ATOMS: atom_id res chain seq x y z
N MET A 1 -16.16 3.43 -1.33
CA MET A 1 -15.60 4.16 -2.48
C MET A 1 -14.38 3.38 -2.94
N GLU A 2 -14.26 3.11 -4.23
CA GLU A 2 -13.05 2.51 -4.81
C GLU A 2 -12.23 3.61 -5.51
N ILE A 3 -10.94 3.67 -5.21
CA ILE A 3 -10.02 4.68 -5.76
C ILE A 3 -9.10 3.98 -6.75
N PHE A 4 -9.09 4.46 -8.00
CA PHE A 4 -8.17 3.98 -9.04
C PHE A 4 -7.12 5.05 -9.31
N ALA A 5 -5.85 4.69 -9.17
CA ALA A 5 -4.73 5.60 -9.41
C ALA A 5 -3.50 4.87 -9.91
N ASN A 6 -2.66 5.61 -10.62
CA ASN A 6 -1.36 5.11 -11.06
C ASN A 6 -0.27 5.41 -10.01
N LYS A 7 0.92 4.84 -10.21
CA LYS A 7 2.05 4.97 -9.27
C LYS A 7 2.46 6.42 -8.95
N GLY A 8 2.24 7.36 -9.88
CA GLY A 8 2.60 8.77 -9.69
C GLY A 8 1.65 9.53 -8.76
N GLN A 9 0.42 9.04 -8.60
CA GLN A 9 -0.64 9.67 -7.80
C GLN A 9 -0.75 9.11 -6.38
N LEU A 10 0.03 8.07 -6.05
CA LEU A 10 -0.08 7.37 -4.77
C LEU A 10 0.13 8.31 -3.58
N PHE A 11 1.13 9.18 -3.65
CA PHE A 11 1.41 10.14 -2.57
C PHE A 11 0.32 11.20 -2.41
N GLU A 12 -0.30 11.64 -3.51
CA GLU A 12 -1.43 12.57 -3.47
C GLU A 12 -2.64 11.94 -2.75
N ILE A 13 -2.91 10.66 -3.03
CA ILE A 13 -3.99 9.92 -2.34
C ILE A 13 -3.71 9.81 -0.85
N ILE A 14 -2.48 9.51 -0.45
CA ILE A 14 -2.13 9.43 0.98
C ILE A 14 -2.43 10.77 1.68
N GLY A 15 -2.10 11.91 1.06
CA GLY A 15 -2.45 13.23 1.58
C GLY A 15 -3.96 13.46 1.69
N ILE A 16 -4.75 13.02 0.71
CA ILE A 16 -6.22 13.09 0.75
C ILE A 16 -6.79 12.23 1.88
N LEU A 17 -6.26 11.01 2.08
CA LEU A 17 -6.70 10.10 3.13
C LEU A 17 -6.40 10.64 4.54
N GLN A 18 -5.33 11.42 4.72
CA GLN A 18 -5.05 12.10 5.99
C GLN A 18 -6.17 13.08 6.35
N ASN A 19 -6.56 13.95 5.41
CA ASN A 19 -7.67 14.89 5.65
C ASN A 19 -8.97 14.16 6.00
N LEU A 20 -9.27 13.06 5.31
CA LEU A 20 -10.45 12.23 5.62
C LEU A 20 -10.33 11.60 7.02
N SER A 21 -9.14 11.18 7.43
CA SER A 21 -8.88 10.62 8.75
C SER A 21 -9.16 11.63 9.86
N ASP A 22 -8.78 12.90 9.68
CA ASP A 22 -8.98 13.94 10.68
C ASP A 22 -10.48 14.22 10.95
N GLU A 23 -11.32 14.03 9.94
CA GLU A 23 -12.78 14.18 10.05
C GLU A 23 -13.50 12.90 10.50
N SER A 24 -12.77 11.77 10.61
CA SER A 24 -13.35 10.46 10.87
C SER A 24 -13.17 10.04 12.33
N LYS A 25 -14.24 9.50 12.94
CA LYS A 25 -14.15 8.89 14.28
C LYS A 25 -13.37 7.58 14.29
N ASP A 26 -13.57 6.75 13.26
CA ASP A 26 -12.91 5.47 13.04
C ASP A 26 -12.67 5.32 11.53
N MET A 27 -11.47 4.89 11.12
CA MET A 27 -11.11 4.71 9.71
C MET A 27 -10.34 3.41 9.50
N ILE A 28 -10.76 2.63 8.50
CA ILE A 28 -10.04 1.44 8.04
C ILE A 28 -9.75 1.62 6.55
N VAL A 29 -8.48 1.53 6.18
CA VAL A 29 -8.03 1.60 4.78
C VAL A 29 -7.60 0.22 4.33
N ASN A 30 -8.19 -0.27 3.24
CA ASN A 30 -7.79 -1.50 2.58
C ASN A 30 -7.14 -1.14 1.24
N LEU A 31 -5.84 -1.43 1.09
CA LEU A 31 -5.08 -1.16 -0.13
C LEU A 31 -4.82 -2.46 -0.90
N LYS A 32 -5.14 -2.45 -2.20
CA LYS A 32 -4.74 -3.50 -3.13
C LYS A 32 -3.80 -2.92 -4.17
N ILE A 33 -2.55 -3.35 -4.16
CA ILE A 33 -1.53 -2.89 -5.10
C ILE A 33 -1.30 -3.99 -6.13
N THR A 34 -1.48 -3.66 -7.42
CA THR A 34 -1.13 -4.53 -8.54
C THR A 34 0.04 -3.89 -9.28
N ALA A 35 1.16 -4.59 -9.35
CA ALA A 35 2.34 -4.14 -10.05
C ALA A 35 2.80 -5.19 -11.06
N THR A 36 3.33 -4.73 -12.19
CA THR A 36 3.92 -5.56 -13.24
C THR A 36 5.32 -5.09 -13.52
N THR A 37 6.24 -6.02 -13.82
CA THR A 37 7.61 -5.72 -14.23
C THR A 37 7.89 -6.37 -15.59
N ASN A 38 8.80 -5.77 -16.36
CA ASN A 38 9.28 -6.36 -17.62
C ASN A 38 10.41 -7.38 -17.40
N THR A 39 10.90 -7.48 -16.16
CA THR A 39 11.92 -8.44 -15.74
C THR A 39 11.31 -9.37 -14.69
N GLU A 40 11.84 -9.36 -13.47
CA GLU A 40 11.39 -10.19 -12.35
C GLU A 40 11.35 -9.35 -11.08
N PHE A 41 10.44 -9.71 -10.18
CA PHE A 41 10.42 -9.17 -8.83
C PHE A 41 11.40 -9.95 -7.95
N ASP A 42 12.31 -9.26 -7.27
CA ASP A 42 13.14 -9.88 -6.24
C ASP A 42 12.32 -10.05 -4.95
N LEU A 43 11.97 -11.30 -4.66
CA LEU A 43 11.17 -11.68 -3.50
C LEU A 43 11.83 -11.30 -2.17
N ASN A 44 13.14 -11.44 -2.05
CA ASN A 44 13.85 -11.09 -0.81
C ASN A 44 13.86 -9.58 -0.61
N ARG A 45 14.02 -8.83 -1.70
CA ARG A 45 13.91 -7.38 -1.64
C ARG A 45 12.51 -6.93 -1.27
N ILE A 46 11.46 -7.55 -1.81
CA ILE A 46 10.07 -7.21 -1.45
C ILE A 46 9.81 -7.52 0.03
N ARG A 47 10.23 -8.68 0.52
CA ARG A 47 10.09 -9.03 1.94
C ARG A 47 10.76 -7.98 2.84
N ASN A 48 12.04 -7.72 2.61
CA ASN A 48 12.82 -6.86 3.50
C ASN A 48 12.45 -5.38 3.38
N ALA A 49 12.05 -4.93 2.18
CA ALA A 49 11.74 -3.51 1.95
C ALA A 49 10.25 -3.16 2.10
N VAL A 50 9.35 -4.16 2.13
CA VAL A 50 7.90 -3.93 2.16
C VAL A 50 7.23 -4.72 3.29
N GLU A 51 7.44 -6.04 3.39
CA GLU A 51 6.76 -6.85 4.41
C GLU A 51 7.26 -6.52 5.82
N GLU A 52 8.58 -6.53 6.05
CA GLU A 52 9.17 -6.29 7.38
C GLU A 52 8.77 -4.92 7.96
N PRO A 53 8.89 -3.79 7.23
CA PRO A 53 8.52 -2.48 7.78
C PRO A 53 7.02 -2.35 8.08
N LEU A 54 6.15 -3.07 7.35
CA LEU A 54 4.71 -3.05 7.58
C LEU A 54 4.32 -3.90 8.80
N ASP A 55 5.00 -5.03 9.01
CA ASP A 55 4.83 -5.86 10.19
C ASP A 55 5.29 -5.14 11.47
N GLU A 56 6.41 -4.40 11.42
CA GLU A 56 6.93 -3.61 12.55
C GLU A 56 5.95 -2.55 13.09
N ILE A 57 4.98 -2.13 12.27
CA ILE A 57 3.94 -1.16 12.64
C ILE A 57 2.54 -1.79 12.74
N ASP A 58 2.47 -3.11 12.92
CA ASP A 58 1.25 -3.90 13.10
C ASP A 58 0.24 -3.82 11.93
N ILE A 59 0.71 -3.55 10.71
CA ILE A 59 -0.14 -3.59 9.51
C ILE A 59 -0.17 -5.02 8.95
N LYS A 60 -1.36 -5.60 8.89
CA LYS A 60 -1.58 -6.90 8.25
C LYS A 60 -1.38 -6.79 6.74
N THR A 61 -0.51 -7.63 6.20
CA THR A 61 -0.20 -7.69 4.77
C THR A 61 -0.36 -9.09 4.22
N SER A 62 -0.66 -9.17 2.92
CA SER A 62 -0.67 -10.43 2.17
C SER A 62 -0.13 -10.12 0.78
N ILE A 63 1.07 -10.61 0.47
CA ILE A 63 1.69 -10.41 -0.85
C ILE A 63 1.53 -11.69 -1.67
N ASN A 64 1.07 -11.53 -2.91
CA ASN A 64 1.01 -12.61 -3.89
C ASN A 64 1.75 -12.17 -5.15
N ILE A 65 2.78 -12.92 -5.53
CA ILE A 65 3.63 -12.65 -6.69
C ILE A 65 3.51 -13.86 -7.62
N ASN A 66 2.94 -13.62 -8.80
CA ASN A 66 2.78 -14.62 -9.86
C ASN A 66 3.92 -14.52 -10.86
#